data_AF-A0A968TA86-F1
#
_entry.id   AF-A0A968TA86-F1
#
_cell.length_a   1.000
_cell.length_b   1.000
_cell.length_c   1.000
_cell.angle_alpha   90.00
_cell.angle_beta   90.00
_cell.angle_gamma   90.00
#
_symmetry.space_group_name_H-M   'P 1'
#
loop_
_entity.id
_entity.type
_entity.pdbx_description
1 polymer ?
#
loop_
_entity_poly.entity_id
_entity_poly.type
_entity_poly.pdbx_seq_one_letter_code
_entity_poly.pdbx_strand_id
1 'polypeptide(L)'
;MQPVSHANGLHAALVMGEAIRTGFGASLRWDLANGWDKGNDHGMFSYGNEPGVTQFAPRPAFYTMYMFRKYFGDVMVKSTVSGSSDIVVFASKFNSGQAGAIVVNKGKVPQTVRINIENFKFGERYYTYTLTGGNDNGDFSRKTYINGIGPDGVAGGPLDYSALKANSSVIDTEIRVELPALSMVVFLAEKGDKTLITDETFSGLKVPGELISHGGVLVYPNPVANELVVDTQNTEYQSLEIN
;
A
#
# COMPACT_ATOMS: atom_id res chain seq x y z
N MET A 1 1.50 -1.91 25.98
CA MET A 1 0.41 -0.92 25.83
C MET A 1 0.04 -0.89 24.36
N GLN A 2 -1.23 -1.07 24.02
CA GLN A 2 -1.70 -1.13 22.62
C GLN A 2 -2.87 -0.15 22.49
N PRO A 3 -2.63 1.05 21.92
CA PRO A 3 -3.66 2.07 21.85
C PRO A 3 -4.75 1.69 20.84
N VAL A 4 -6.01 2.03 21.13
CA VAL A 4 -7.12 2.05 20.17
C VAL A 4 -6.72 3.04 19.07
N SER A 5 -6.21 2.53 17.95
CA SER A 5 -5.53 3.37 16.97
C SER A 5 -5.43 2.72 15.59
N HIS A 6 -5.23 3.55 14.57
CA HIS A 6 -4.91 3.09 13.23
C HIS A 6 -3.66 2.19 13.21
N ALA A 7 -2.63 2.53 13.98
CA ALA A 7 -1.44 1.70 14.13
C ALA A 7 -1.74 0.29 14.67
N ASN A 8 -2.69 0.15 15.61
CA ASN A 8 -3.19 -1.15 16.05
C ASN A 8 -3.91 -1.91 14.91
N GLY A 9 -4.63 -1.19 14.04
CA GLY A 9 -5.18 -1.77 12.82
C GLY A 9 -4.10 -2.29 11.87
N LEU A 10 -3.04 -1.52 11.62
CA LEU A 10 -1.90 -1.98 10.80
C LEU A 10 -1.22 -3.21 11.41
N HIS A 11 -1.00 -3.20 12.72
CA HIS A 11 -0.49 -4.36 13.44
C HIS A 11 -1.38 -5.60 13.25
N ALA A 12 -2.71 -5.44 13.27
CA ALA A 12 -3.65 -6.52 13.00
C ALA A 12 -3.49 -7.11 11.58
N ALA A 13 -3.35 -6.26 10.56
CA ALA A 13 -3.11 -6.71 9.18
C ALA A 13 -1.79 -7.48 9.05
N LEU A 14 -0.72 -6.98 9.68
CA LEU A 14 0.59 -7.65 9.70
C LEU A 14 0.47 -9.03 10.36
N VAL A 15 -0.15 -9.13 11.54
CA VAL A 15 -0.33 -10.40 12.23
C VAL A 15 -1.16 -11.39 11.42
N MET A 16 -2.27 -10.96 10.81
CA MET A 16 -3.09 -11.84 9.96
C MET A 16 -2.33 -12.32 8.73
N GLY A 17 -1.63 -11.43 8.03
CA GLY A 17 -0.81 -11.79 6.88
C GLY A 17 0.29 -12.77 7.27
N GLU A 18 0.97 -12.53 8.39
CA GLU A 18 2.00 -13.44 8.89
C GLU A 18 1.46 -14.80 9.33
N ALA A 19 0.30 -14.83 9.98
CA ALA A 19 -0.35 -16.08 10.36
C ALA A 19 -0.66 -16.95 9.13
N ILE A 20 -1.22 -16.35 8.07
CA ILE A 20 -1.48 -17.07 6.81
C ILE A 20 -0.15 -17.52 6.17
N ARG A 21 0.84 -16.63 6.09
CA ARG A 21 2.15 -16.90 5.48
C ARG A 21 2.90 -18.06 6.14
N THR A 22 2.73 -18.21 7.46
CA THR A 22 3.36 -19.26 8.26
C THR A 22 2.51 -20.53 8.38
N GLY A 23 1.34 -20.58 7.75
CA GLY A 23 0.51 -21.78 7.67
C GLY A 23 -0.43 -22.01 8.85
N PHE A 24 -0.71 -20.99 9.67
CA PHE A 24 -1.77 -21.11 10.66
C PHE A 24 -3.13 -21.21 9.97
N GLY A 25 -3.86 -22.31 10.24
CA GLY A 25 -5.20 -22.53 9.68
C GLY A 25 -6.29 -21.61 10.24
N ALA A 26 -6.03 -20.94 11.37
CA ALA A 26 -6.92 -19.94 11.95
C ALA A 26 -6.15 -18.97 12.85
N SER A 27 -6.62 -17.73 12.91
CA SER A 27 -6.26 -16.76 13.95
C SER A 27 -7.55 -16.15 14.51
N LEU A 28 -7.58 -15.98 15.83
CA LEU A 28 -8.73 -15.44 16.56
C LEU A 28 -8.30 -14.15 17.25
N ARG A 29 -8.95 -13.03 16.91
CA ARG A 29 -8.65 -11.76 17.56
C ARG A 29 -9.35 -11.67 18.91
N TRP A 30 -8.55 -11.52 19.96
CA TRP A 30 -9.02 -11.02 21.24
C TRP A 30 -8.83 -9.50 21.31
N ASP A 31 -9.83 -8.68 21.64
CA ASP A 31 -11.25 -8.97 21.87
C ASP A 31 -12.15 -8.35 20.78
N LEU A 32 -13.41 -8.78 20.77
CA LEU A 32 -14.43 -8.19 19.90
C LEU A 32 -14.86 -6.82 20.42
N ALA A 33 -15.31 -6.73 21.67
CA ALA A 33 -15.65 -5.47 22.32
C ALA A 33 -15.13 -5.44 23.76
N ASN A 34 -14.57 -4.31 24.18
CA ASN A 34 -13.96 -4.14 25.50
C ASN A 34 -13.94 -2.67 25.91
N GLY A 35 -13.52 -2.45 27.16
CA GLY A 35 -13.59 -1.20 27.87
C GLY A 35 -12.69 -0.09 27.32
N TRP A 36 -12.26 0.77 28.23
CA TRP A 36 -11.45 1.94 27.91
C TRP A 36 -10.50 2.24 29.07
N ASP A 37 -9.26 1.77 28.95
CA ASP A 37 -8.17 2.11 29.86
C ASP A 37 -7.32 3.24 29.26
N LYS A 38 -7.89 4.45 29.17
CA LYS A 38 -7.23 5.63 28.56
C LYS A 38 -6.69 5.35 27.15
N GLY A 39 -7.38 4.48 26.40
CA GLY A 39 -7.02 4.06 25.06
C GLY A 39 -6.14 2.81 24.99
N ASN A 40 -5.58 2.31 26.09
CA ASN A 40 -4.89 1.02 26.12
C ASN A 40 -5.91 -0.13 26.09
N ASP A 41 -6.48 -0.40 24.91
CA ASP A 41 -7.52 -1.39 24.72
C ASP A 41 -7.44 -2.03 23.33
N HIS A 42 -7.72 -3.32 23.24
CA HIS A 42 -7.52 -4.13 22.04
C HIS A 42 -8.80 -4.37 21.24
N GLY A 43 -9.95 -3.98 21.79
CA GLY A 43 -11.24 -4.33 21.26
C GLY A 43 -11.53 -3.71 19.91
N MET A 44 -12.20 -4.49 19.06
CA MET A 44 -12.64 -4.04 17.74
C MET A 44 -13.84 -3.10 17.81
N PHE A 45 -14.58 -3.11 18.92
CA PHE A 45 -15.76 -2.28 19.15
C PHE A 45 -15.70 -1.64 20.54
N SER A 46 -16.18 -0.41 20.65
CA SER A 46 -16.32 0.29 21.94
C SER A 46 -17.39 -0.37 22.82
N TYR A 47 -17.19 -0.44 24.14
CA TYR A 47 -18.21 -0.89 25.09
C TYR A 47 -19.00 0.27 25.75
N GLY A 48 -18.90 1.49 25.19
CA GLY A 48 -19.67 2.67 25.61
C GLY A 48 -19.06 3.49 26.75
N ASN A 49 -17.94 3.05 27.31
CA ASN A 49 -17.14 3.79 28.29
C ASN A 49 -15.97 4.58 27.66
N GLU A 50 -15.81 4.53 26.34
CA GLU A 50 -14.86 5.35 25.59
C GLU A 50 -15.42 6.78 25.41
N PRO A 51 -14.70 7.82 25.87
CA PRO A 51 -15.19 9.19 25.79
C PRO A 51 -15.47 9.66 24.35
N GLY A 52 -16.68 10.17 24.12
CA GLY A 52 -17.13 10.71 22.84
C GLY A 52 -17.43 9.66 21.77
N VAL A 53 -17.50 8.37 22.14
CA VAL A 53 -17.70 7.26 21.19
C VAL A 53 -18.94 6.47 21.57
N THR A 54 -19.84 6.27 20.60
CA THR A 54 -21.06 5.48 20.79
C THR A 54 -20.72 4.04 21.17
N GLN A 55 -21.54 3.44 22.04
CA GLN A 55 -21.44 2.02 22.37
C GLN A 55 -21.52 1.17 21.10
N PHE A 56 -20.64 0.18 21.02
CA PHE A 56 -20.44 -0.72 19.88
C PHE A 56 -20.05 -0.05 18.57
N ALA A 57 -19.57 1.19 18.62
CA ALA A 57 -18.93 1.79 17.45
C ALA A 57 -17.65 1.02 17.10
N PRO A 58 -17.43 0.70 15.81
CA PRO A 58 -16.21 0.05 15.35
C PRO A 58 -14.98 0.93 15.58
N ARG A 59 -13.90 0.31 16.05
CA ARG A 59 -12.59 0.93 16.27
C ARG A 59 -11.67 0.69 15.07
N PRO A 60 -10.56 1.43 14.94
CA PRO A 60 -9.65 1.30 13.80
C PRO A 60 -9.28 -0.12 13.35
N ALA A 61 -9.03 -1.03 14.29
CA ALA A 61 -8.70 -2.42 13.98
C ALA A 61 -9.80 -3.16 13.20
N PHE A 62 -11.07 -2.83 13.45
CA PHE A 62 -12.20 -3.38 12.70
C PHE A 62 -12.07 -3.08 11.21
N TYR A 63 -11.82 -1.82 10.84
CA TYR A 63 -11.79 -1.39 9.44
C TYR A 63 -10.67 -2.07 8.66
N THR A 64 -9.48 -2.09 9.24
CA THR A 64 -8.33 -2.78 8.62
C THR A 64 -8.63 -4.26 8.42
N MET A 65 -9.15 -4.95 9.45
CA MET A 65 -9.46 -6.37 9.34
C MET A 65 -10.62 -6.67 8.39
N TYR A 66 -11.64 -5.81 8.35
CA TYR A 66 -12.74 -5.91 7.41
C TYR A 66 -12.24 -5.84 5.97
N MET A 67 -11.40 -4.85 5.65
CA MET A 67 -10.85 -4.65 4.32
C MET A 67 -9.91 -5.79 3.92
N PHE A 68 -9.05 -6.25 4.85
CA PHE A 68 -8.21 -7.42 4.66
C PHE A 68 -9.07 -8.65 4.33
N ARG A 69 -10.05 -9.00 5.18
CA ARG A 69 -10.91 -10.18 4.96
C ARG A 69 -11.70 -10.09 3.67
N LYS A 70 -12.20 -8.91 3.31
CA LYS A 70 -13.07 -8.73 2.13
C LYS A 70 -12.30 -8.82 0.81
N TYR A 71 -11.03 -8.40 0.80
CA TYR A 71 -10.27 -8.20 -0.42
C TYR A 71 -8.92 -8.92 -0.47
N PHE A 72 -8.64 -9.78 0.51
CA PHE A 72 -7.56 -10.75 0.43
C PHE A 72 -8.10 -12.04 -0.21
N GLY A 73 -7.47 -12.48 -1.29
CA GLY A 73 -7.93 -13.61 -2.10
C GLY A 73 -7.90 -14.95 -1.37
N ASP A 74 -8.38 -15.99 -2.05
CA ASP A 74 -8.53 -17.34 -1.51
C ASP A 74 -7.18 -18.00 -1.14
N VAL A 75 -6.13 -17.70 -1.89
CA VAL A 75 -4.81 -18.31 -1.73
C VAL A 75 -3.75 -17.23 -1.63
N MET A 76 -2.99 -17.21 -0.54
CA MET A 76 -1.78 -16.40 -0.44
C MET A 76 -0.71 -16.94 -1.39
N VAL A 77 -0.08 -16.04 -2.15
CA VAL A 77 1.02 -16.37 -3.05
C VAL A 77 2.30 -15.70 -2.55
N LYS A 78 3.45 -16.20 -3.02
CA LYS A 78 4.74 -15.64 -2.66
C LYS A 78 4.84 -14.19 -3.14
N SER A 79 5.35 -13.31 -2.29
CA SER A 79 5.71 -11.93 -2.60
C SER A 79 7.14 -11.65 -2.13
N THR A 80 7.79 -10.70 -2.79
CA THR A 80 9.08 -10.12 -2.38
C THR A 80 8.96 -8.60 -2.40
N VAL A 81 9.75 -7.92 -1.58
CA VAL A 81 9.84 -6.47 -1.53
C VAL A 81 11.31 -6.10 -1.65
N SER A 82 11.62 -5.19 -2.57
CA SER A 82 12.93 -4.56 -2.73
C SER A 82 12.83 -3.05 -2.48
N GLY A 83 13.95 -2.42 -2.17
CA GLY A 83 13.99 -0.99 -1.82
C GLY A 83 13.76 -0.74 -0.34
N SER A 84 12.52 -0.40 0.05
CA SER A 84 12.21 0.06 1.42
C SER A 84 11.85 -1.09 2.38
N SER A 85 12.50 -1.13 3.55
CA SER A 85 12.20 -2.08 4.64
C SER A 85 10.95 -1.71 5.46
N ASP A 86 10.37 -0.53 5.19
CA ASP A 86 9.11 -0.10 5.78
C ASP A 86 7.90 -0.72 5.09
N ILE A 87 8.08 -1.26 3.89
CA ILE A 87 7.01 -1.86 3.09
C ILE A 87 6.91 -3.36 3.37
N VAL A 88 5.69 -3.80 3.65
CA VAL A 88 5.32 -5.21 3.76
C VAL A 88 4.19 -5.51 2.79
N VAL A 89 4.30 -6.62 2.05
CA VAL A 89 3.30 -7.03 1.07
C VAL A 89 2.86 -8.46 1.35
N PHE A 90 1.54 -8.64 1.47
CA PHE A 90 0.90 -9.96 1.40
C PHE A 90 0.16 -10.06 0.07
N ALA A 91 0.62 -10.93 -0.83
CA ALA A 91 -0.02 -11.14 -2.12
C ALA A 91 -0.98 -12.34 -2.07
N SER A 92 -2.04 -12.28 -2.85
CA SER A 92 -3.07 -13.32 -2.93
C SER A 92 -3.66 -13.42 -4.33
N LYS A 93 -4.26 -14.57 -4.61
CA LYS A 93 -5.03 -14.82 -5.83
C LYS A 93 -6.46 -15.21 -5.46
N PHE A 94 -7.41 -14.72 -6.24
CA PHE A 94 -8.79 -15.15 -6.17
C PHE A 94 -9.04 -16.35 -7.08
N ASN A 95 -9.93 -17.25 -6.67
CA ASN A 95 -10.42 -18.37 -7.48
C ASN A 95 -11.10 -17.89 -8.77
N SER A 96 -11.71 -16.70 -8.75
CA SER A 96 -12.24 -16.03 -9.93
C SER A 96 -11.16 -15.54 -10.91
N GLY A 97 -9.89 -15.53 -10.49
CA GLY A 97 -8.71 -15.31 -11.32
C GLY A 97 -8.07 -13.93 -11.19
N GLN A 98 -8.63 -13.01 -10.41
CA GLN A 98 -8.02 -11.72 -10.09
C GLN A 98 -6.82 -11.89 -9.17
N ALA A 99 -5.91 -10.90 -9.19
CA ALA A 99 -4.83 -10.79 -8.22
C ALA A 99 -5.19 -9.73 -7.17
N GLY A 100 -4.78 -9.97 -5.93
CA GLY A 100 -4.96 -9.03 -4.83
C GLY A 100 -3.72 -8.93 -3.97
N ALA A 101 -3.52 -7.78 -3.33
CA ALA A 101 -2.46 -7.61 -2.35
C ALA A 101 -2.89 -6.68 -1.22
N ILE A 102 -2.35 -6.92 -0.03
CA ILE A 102 -2.36 -5.99 1.08
C ILE A 102 -0.94 -5.43 1.18
N VAL A 103 -0.80 -4.12 0.96
CA VAL A 103 0.47 -3.41 0.98
C VAL A 103 0.47 -2.47 2.18
N VAL A 104 1.38 -2.66 3.11
CA VAL A 104 1.46 -1.89 4.35
C VAL A 104 2.73 -1.05 4.33
N ASN A 105 2.59 0.26 4.53
CA ASN A 105 3.71 1.15 4.83
C ASN A 105 3.76 1.39 6.34
N LYS A 106 4.74 0.77 7.00
CA LYS A 106 5.00 0.93 8.44
C LYS A 106 5.82 2.18 8.75
N GLY A 107 6.36 2.83 7.72
CA GLY A 107 7.22 4.00 7.83
C GLY A 107 6.42 5.28 8.05
N LYS A 108 7.12 6.31 8.53
CA LYS A 108 6.55 7.66 8.73
C LYS A 108 6.66 8.55 7.49
N VAL A 109 7.16 8.02 6.38
CA VAL A 109 7.35 8.73 5.13
C VAL A 109 6.47 8.08 4.06
N PRO A 110 5.73 8.86 3.25
CA PRO A 110 5.02 8.33 2.10
C PRO A 110 5.98 7.61 1.13
N GLN A 111 5.49 6.55 0.49
CA GLN A 111 6.24 5.76 -0.48
C GLN A 111 5.39 5.55 -1.73
N THR A 112 6.01 5.50 -2.89
CA THR A 112 5.35 5.03 -4.12
C THR A 112 5.98 3.70 -4.51
N VAL A 113 5.17 2.65 -4.62
CA VAL A 113 5.65 1.32 -4.99
C VAL A 113 5.20 0.96 -6.39
N ARG A 114 6.09 0.28 -7.12
CA ARG A 114 5.74 -0.44 -8.35
C ARG A 114 5.27 -1.84 -7.97
N ILE A 115 4.14 -2.28 -8.51
CA ILE A 115 3.64 -3.65 -8.33
C ILE A 115 3.91 -4.45 -9.60
N ASN A 116 4.81 -5.42 -9.48
CA ASN A 116 5.10 -6.41 -10.51
C ASN A 116 4.41 -7.73 -10.13
N ILE A 117 3.68 -8.32 -11.07
CA ILE A 117 3.03 -9.63 -10.88
C ILE A 117 3.46 -10.56 -12.00
N GLU A 118 4.25 -11.57 -11.64
CA GLU A 118 4.72 -12.58 -12.59
C GLU A 118 3.58 -13.52 -13.00
N ASN A 119 3.63 -13.98 -14.25
CA ASN A 119 2.71 -14.99 -14.80
C ASN A 119 1.22 -14.63 -14.65
N PHE A 120 0.90 -13.33 -14.68
CA PHE A 120 -0.45 -12.81 -14.58
C PHE A 120 -0.79 -12.00 -15.82
N LYS A 121 -1.98 -12.25 -16.39
CA LYS A 121 -2.54 -11.44 -17.47
C LYS A 121 -3.56 -10.48 -16.89
N PHE A 122 -3.27 -9.21 -17.04
CA PHE A 122 -4.06 -8.11 -16.54
C PHE A 122 -5.29 -7.83 -17.41
N GLY A 123 -6.34 -7.37 -16.78
CA GLY A 123 -7.43 -6.64 -17.44
C GLY A 123 -7.02 -5.20 -17.73
N GLU A 124 -8.01 -4.32 -17.84
CA GLU A 124 -7.74 -2.92 -18.16
C GLU A 124 -7.48 -2.07 -16.93
N ARG A 125 -7.90 -2.52 -15.74
CA ARG A 125 -7.89 -1.68 -14.54
C ARG A 125 -7.35 -2.40 -13.32
N TYR A 126 -6.86 -1.58 -12.39
CA TYR A 126 -6.64 -1.97 -11.01
C TYR A 126 -7.42 -1.03 -10.09
N TYR A 127 -7.61 -1.49 -8.85
CA TYR A 127 -8.42 -0.84 -7.84
C TYR A 127 -7.67 -0.78 -6.53
N THR A 128 -7.85 0.32 -5.81
CA THR A 128 -7.25 0.51 -4.50
C THR A 128 -8.24 1.01 -3.44
N TYR A 129 -8.01 0.55 -2.21
CA TYR A 129 -8.51 1.23 -1.02
C TYR A 129 -7.34 1.62 -0.14
N THR A 130 -7.19 2.91 0.14
CA THR A 130 -6.14 3.43 1.00
C THR A 130 -6.69 3.71 2.38
N LEU A 131 -6.12 3.06 3.39
CA LEU A 131 -6.46 3.27 4.79
C LEU A 131 -5.35 4.03 5.49
N THR A 132 -5.71 5.11 6.20
CA THR A 132 -4.79 5.94 6.97
C THR A 132 -5.37 6.32 8.33
N GLY A 133 -4.50 6.72 9.25
CA GLY A 133 -4.90 7.43 10.47
C GLY A 133 -5.24 8.91 10.22
N GLY A 134 -5.84 9.55 11.20
CA GLY A 134 -5.93 11.01 11.31
C GLY A 134 -4.69 11.64 11.96
N ASN A 135 -4.79 12.93 12.28
CA ASN A 135 -3.75 13.73 12.93
C ASN A 135 -4.04 14.06 14.40
N ASP A 136 -5.02 13.39 15.00
CA ASP A 136 -5.56 13.66 16.35
C ASP A 136 -4.67 13.17 17.50
N ASN A 137 -3.75 12.23 17.25
CA ASN A 137 -2.97 11.59 18.31
C ASN A 137 -1.60 11.09 17.80
N GLY A 138 -0.91 11.91 17.01
CA GLY A 138 0.37 11.54 16.38
C GLY A 138 0.23 10.23 15.59
N ASP A 139 1.17 9.30 15.80
CA ASP A 139 1.19 7.99 15.13
C ASP A 139 0.04 7.05 15.58
N PHE A 140 -0.69 7.41 16.64
CA PHE A 140 -1.70 6.57 17.27
C PHE A 140 -3.12 7.16 17.16
N SER A 141 -3.42 7.80 16.02
CA SER A 141 -4.75 8.30 15.71
C SER A 141 -5.85 7.29 16.00
N ARG A 142 -6.90 7.73 16.69
CA ARG A 142 -8.10 6.92 16.97
C ARG A 142 -9.04 6.83 15.77
N LYS A 143 -8.74 7.57 14.70
CA LYS A 143 -9.53 7.62 13.47
C LYS A 143 -8.93 6.70 12.40
N THR A 144 -9.78 6.25 11.49
CA THR A 144 -9.39 5.55 10.27
C THR A 144 -10.15 6.15 9.12
N TYR A 145 -9.41 6.54 8.10
CA TYR A 145 -9.93 7.03 6.84
C TYR A 145 -9.82 5.90 5.82
N ILE A 146 -10.84 5.75 4.96
CA ILE A 146 -10.83 4.84 3.81
C ILE A 146 -11.03 5.71 2.57
N ASN A 147 -10.04 5.75 1.68
CA ASN A 147 -10.03 6.65 0.52
C ASN A 147 -10.28 8.12 0.91
N GLY A 148 -9.73 8.54 2.06
CA GLY A 148 -9.91 9.89 2.59
C GLY A 148 -11.25 10.14 3.30
N ILE A 149 -12.15 9.16 3.38
CA ILE A 149 -13.44 9.26 4.08
C ILE A 149 -13.28 8.71 5.50
N GLY A 150 -13.50 9.56 6.51
CA GLY A 150 -13.30 9.24 7.93
C GLY A 150 -14.59 9.18 8.74
N PRO A 151 -14.49 9.04 10.08
CA PRO A 151 -15.65 9.14 10.96
C PRO A 151 -16.10 10.60 11.14
N ASP A 152 -17.40 10.80 11.38
CA ASP A 152 -17.92 12.09 11.86
C ASP A 152 -17.49 12.38 13.32
N GLY A 153 -17.24 11.32 14.09
CA GLY A 153 -16.91 11.38 15.51
C GLY A 153 -15.42 11.59 15.81
N VAL A 154 -15.10 11.42 17.10
CA VAL A 154 -13.72 11.57 17.61
C VAL A 154 -12.84 10.34 17.40
N ALA A 155 -13.42 9.20 17.05
CA ALA A 155 -12.73 7.93 16.82
C ALA A 155 -13.50 7.04 15.83
N GLY A 156 -12.88 5.93 15.42
CA GLY A 156 -13.48 4.96 14.49
C GLY A 156 -13.22 5.33 13.04
N GLY A 157 -14.15 4.99 12.15
CA GLY A 157 -14.05 5.24 10.71
C GLY A 157 -15.42 5.52 10.09
N PRO A 158 -15.52 5.55 8.75
CA PRO A 158 -16.81 5.77 8.07
C PRO A 158 -17.80 4.66 8.45
N LEU A 159 -19.05 4.99 8.80
CA LEU A 159 -20.06 3.98 9.16
C LEU A 159 -20.62 3.23 7.94
N ASP A 160 -20.54 3.84 6.77
CA ASP A 160 -20.91 3.29 5.46
C ASP A 160 -19.73 2.60 4.75
N TYR A 161 -18.70 2.19 5.50
CA TYR A 161 -17.49 1.51 5.00
C TYR A 161 -17.75 0.37 4.01
N SER A 162 -18.90 -0.30 4.11
CA SER A 162 -19.27 -1.42 3.23
C SER A 162 -19.71 -1.01 1.83
N ALA A 163 -20.20 0.23 1.68
CA ALA A 163 -20.68 0.83 0.44
C ALA A 163 -19.64 1.70 -0.27
N LEU A 164 -18.51 1.99 0.38
CA LEU A 164 -17.43 2.76 -0.21
C LEU A 164 -16.87 2.07 -1.45
N LYS A 165 -16.69 2.86 -2.51
CA LYS A 165 -16.11 2.39 -3.77
C LYS A 165 -14.59 2.47 -3.71
N ALA A 166 -13.94 1.53 -4.39
CA ALA A 166 -12.51 1.58 -4.61
C ALA A 166 -12.16 2.76 -5.52
N ASN A 167 -10.97 3.33 -5.31
CA ASN A 167 -10.33 4.12 -6.35
C ASN A 167 -10.00 3.18 -7.51
N SER A 168 -10.03 3.69 -8.74
CA SER A 168 -9.81 2.89 -9.93
C SER A 168 -8.89 3.59 -10.91
N SER A 169 -7.93 2.83 -11.43
CA SER A 169 -6.90 3.33 -12.33
C SER A 169 -6.75 2.40 -13.53
N VAL A 170 -6.40 2.98 -14.69
CA VAL A 170 -6.09 2.20 -15.89
C VAL A 170 -4.69 1.58 -15.75
N ILE A 171 -4.54 0.35 -16.21
CA ILE A 171 -3.25 -0.31 -16.36
C ILE A 171 -2.71 0.04 -17.75
N ASP A 172 -1.63 0.80 -17.79
CA ASP A 172 -0.91 1.11 -19.03
C ASP A 172 0.37 0.26 -19.11
N THR A 173 1.55 0.87 -18.94
CA THR A 173 2.85 0.18 -18.99
C THR A 173 3.29 -0.39 -17.65
N GLU A 174 2.87 0.24 -16.55
CA GLU A 174 3.21 -0.19 -15.19
C GLU A 174 2.09 0.12 -14.20
N ILE A 175 2.19 -0.49 -13.01
CA ILE A 175 1.28 -0.25 -11.89
C ILE A 175 2.05 0.43 -10.77
N ARG A 176 1.69 1.68 -10.47
CA ARG A 176 2.22 2.43 -9.33
C ARG A 176 1.13 2.66 -8.30
N VAL A 177 1.47 2.43 -7.04
CA VAL A 177 0.56 2.63 -5.91
C VAL A 177 1.22 3.55 -4.90
N GLU A 178 0.52 4.63 -4.55
CA GLU A 178 0.92 5.54 -3.49
C GLU A 178 0.52 4.97 -2.13
N LEU A 179 1.47 4.98 -1.20
CA LEU A 179 1.33 4.53 0.17
C LEU A 179 1.66 5.70 1.09
N PRO A 180 0.66 6.38 1.67
CA PRO A 180 0.90 7.37 2.71
C PRO A 180 1.71 6.80 3.87
N ALA A 181 2.30 7.67 4.69
CA ALA A 181 2.92 7.27 5.95
C ALA A 181 1.91 6.51 6.82
N LEU A 182 2.35 5.45 7.50
CA LEU A 182 1.53 4.63 8.42
C LEU A 182 0.18 4.25 7.79
N SER A 183 0.22 3.53 6.67
CA SER A 183 -0.97 3.21 5.89
C SER A 183 -1.04 1.75 5.48
N MET A 184 -2.25 1.32 5.11
CA MET A 184 -2.50 0.08 4.40
C MET A 184 -3.23 0.38 3.11
N VAL A 185 -2.72 -0.13 1.99
CA VAL A 185 -3.42 -0.13 0.71
C VAL A 185 -3.85 -1.55 0.39
N VAL A 186 -5.16 -1.71 0.16
CA VAL A 186 -5.70 -2.87 -0.54
C VAL A 186 -5.51 -2.63 -2.02
N PHE A 187 -4.92 -3.59 -2.72
CA PHE A 187 -4.73 -3.57 -4.16
C PHE A 187 -5.46 -4.75 -4.79
N LEU A 188 -6.17 -4.51 -5.91
CA LEU A 188 -6.85 -5.53 -6.69
C LEU A 188 -6.60 -5.27 -8.18
N ALA A 189 -6.21 -6.29 -8.93
CA ALA A 189 -6.05 -6.21 -10.38
C ALA A 189 -7.05 -7.11 -11.11
N GLU A 190 -7.67 -6.56 -12.14
CA GLU A 190 -8.49 -7.36 -13.05
C GLU A 190 -7.64 -8.41 -13.77
N LYS A 191 -8.27 -9.53 -14.09
CA LYS A 191 -7.70 -10.49 -15.04
C LYS A 191 -8.12 -10.12 -16.47
N GLY A 192 -7.29 -10.45 -17.44
CA GLY A 192 -7.57 -10.23 -18.85
C GLY A 192 -6.50 -10.88 -19.71
N ASP A 193 -6.08 -10.18 -20.77
CA ASP A 193 -5.05 -10.65 -21.71
C ASP A 193 -3.83 -9.73 -21.82
N LYS A 194 -3.83 -8.58 -21.11
CA LYS A 194 -2.72 -7.62 -21.13
C LYS A 194 -1.54 -8.19 -20.33
N THR A 195 -0.36 -8.17 -20.93
CA THR A 195 0.89 -8.54 -20.24
C THR A 195 1.67 -7.27 -19.94
N LEU A 196 2.19 -7.16 -18.73
CA LEU A 196 3.12 -6.09 -18.36
C LEU A 196 4.54 -6.63 -18.34
N ILE A 197 5.50 -5.80 -18.76
CA ILE A 197 6.92 -6.13 -18.61
C ILE A 197 7.25 -5.99 -17.13
N THR A 198 7.70 -7.07 -16.51
CA THR A 198 8.25 -7.03 -15.15
C THR A 198 9.64 -6.42 -15.22
N ASP A 199 9.77 -5.19 -14.76
CA ASP A 199 11.05 -4.48 -14.69
C ASP A 199 11.42 -4.22 -13.23
N GLU A 200 12.58 -4.76 -12.83
CA GLU A 200 13.18 -4.58 -11.51
C GLU A 200 14.02 -3.28 -11.42
N THR A 201 14.25 -2.59 -12.54
CA THR A 201 15.03 -1.37 -12.55
C THR A 201 14.19 -0.21 -12.01
N PHE A 202 14.54 0.25 -10.80
CA PHE A 202 14.05 1.51 -10.29
C PHE A 202 14.73 2.64 -11.05
N SER A 203 14.08 3.12 -12.11
CA SER A 203 14.32 4.48 -12.57
C SER A 203 13.67 5.44 -11.58
N GLY A 204 14.29 5.57 -10.40
CA GLY A 204 14.10 6.78 -9.62
C GLY A 204 14.37 7.97 -10.52
N LEU A 205 13.67 9.08 -10.32
CA LEU A 205 14.16 10.36 -10.82
C LEU A 205 15.59 10.51 -10.29
N LYS A 206 16.57 10.21 -11.15
CA LYS A 206 17.98 10.30 -10.78
C LYS A 206 18.19 11.74 -10.34
N VAL A 207 18.81 11.88 -9.17
CA VAL A 207 19.19 13.19 -8.63
C VAL A 207 19.91 13.95 -9.76
N PRO A 208 19.52 15.20 -10.08
CA PRO A 208 20.25 15.99 -11.06
C PRO A 208 21.73 16.07 -10.62
N GLY A 209 22.62 15.35 -11.31
CA GLY A 209 24.05 15.36 -10.99
C GLY A 209 24.80 14.02 -11.05
N GLU A 210 24.14 12.87 -11.12
CA GLU A 210 24.86 11.61 -11.33
C GLU A 210 25.22 11.41 -12.81
N LEU A 211 26.52 11.54 -13.11
CA LEU A 211 27.09 11.21 -14.41
C LEU A 211 26.90 9.71 -14.69
N ILE A 212 26.16 9.40 -15.76
CA ILE A 212 26.06 8.04 -16.27
C ILE A 212 27.26 7.82 -17.19
N SER A 213 28.09 6.82 -16.91
CA SER A 213 29.03 6.28 -17.88
C SER A 213 28.54 4.92 -18.37
N HIS A 214 28.34 4.81 -19.68
CA HIS A 214 28.13 3.54 -20.36
C HIS A 214 29.00 3.54 -21.61
N GLY A 215 29.93 2.58 -21.71
CA GLY A 215 30.81 2.45 -22.88
C GLY A 215 31.78 3.62 -23.15
N GLY A 216 32.08 4.46 -22.15
CA GLY A 216 32.98 5.61 -22.31
C GLY A 216 32.30 6.92 -22.72
N VAL A 217 30.97 6.93 -22.87
CA VAL A 217 30.20 8.17 -23.08
C VAL A 217 29.90 8.80 -21.72
N LEU A 218 30.31 10.06 -21.54
CA LEU A 218 29.97 10.88 -20.36
C LEU A 218 28.79 11.78 -20.72
N VAL A 219 27.66 11.61 -20.03
CA VAL A 219 26.49 12.49 -20.19
C VAL A 219 26.45 13.48 -19.03
N TYR A 220 26.70 14.76 -19.33
CA TYR A 220 26.63 15.84 -18.35
C TYR A 220 25.18 16.31 -18.13
N PRO A 221 24.79 16.68 -16.90
CA PRO A 221 23.50 17.33 -16.67
C PRO A 221 23.47 18.65 -17.45
N ASN A 222 22.52 18.80 -18.39
CA ASN A 222 22.35 20.05 -19.13
C ASN A 222 21.38 20.98 -18.39
N PRO A 223 21.79 22.21 -18.02
CA PRO A 223 20.91 23.20 -17.38
C PRO A 223 19.91 23.89 -18.34
N VAL A 224 19.87 23.57 -19.64
CA VAL A 224 18.97 24.19 -20.62
C VAL A 224 17.89 23.22 -21.08
N ALA A 225 16.63 23.65 -21.00
CA ALA A 225 15.46 22.79 -20.97
C ALA A 225 15.12 21.97 -22.23
N ASN A 226 15.88 22.03 -23.33
CA ASN A 226 15.48 21.37 -24.59
C ASN A 226 16.63 21.01 -25.56
N GLU A 227 17.89 21.03 -25.15
CA GLU A 227 19.01 20.53 -25.98
C GLU A 227 19.80 19.46 -25.22
N LEU A 228 20.29 18.44 -25.91
CA LEU A 228 21.24 17.46 -25.39
C LEU A 228 22.54 17.61 -26.17
N VAL A 229 23.62 17.98 -25.50
CA VAL A 229 24.95 18.06 -26.11
C VAL A 229 25.72 16.81 -25.74
N VAL A 230 26.11 16.02 -26.76
CA VAL A 230 26.97 14.85 -26.62
C VAL A 230 28.32 15.18 -27.22
N ASP A 231 29.37 15.24 -26.40
CA ASP A 231 30.75 15.42 -26.86
C ASP A 231 31.42 14.04 -26.98
N THR A 232 31.59 13.56 -28.20
CA THR A 232 32.32 12.33 -28.48
C THR A 232 33.80 12.64 -28.63
N GLN A 233 34.48 12.89 -27.51
CA GLN A 233 35.94 13.05 -27.56
C GLN A 233 36.58 11.76 -28.06
N ASN A 234 37.10 11.79 -29.29
CA ASN A 234 37.92 10.75 -29.93
C ASN A 234 37.27 9.39 -30.26
N THR A 235 36.07 9.35 -30.84
CA THR A 235 35.55 8.09 -31.43
C THR A 235 34.78 8.31 -32.74
N GLU A 236 35.07 7.48 -33.75
CA GLU A 236 34.42 7.45 -35.07
C GLU A 236 33.04 6.76 -35.01
N TYR A 237 32.06 7.35 -34.31
CA TYR A 237 30.68 6.87 -34.37
C TYR A 237 29.91 7.57 -35.50
N GLN A 238 29.20 6.80 -36.34
CA GLN A 238 28.50 7.32 -37.52
C GLN A 238 26.99 7.56 -37.31
N SER A 239 26.39 7.11 -36.21
CA SER A 239 24.99 7.44 -35.88
C SER A 239 24.70 7.25 -34.39
N LEU A 240 23.72 8.02 -33.89
CA LEU A 240 23.17 7.93 -32.54
C LEU A 240 21.66 7.68 -32.69
N GLU A 241 21.18 6.53 -32.22
CA GLU A 241 19.74 6.24 -32.11
C GLU A 241 19.31 6.36 -30.64
N ILE A 242 18.27 7.15 -30.41
CA ILE A 242 17.61 7.31 -29.10
C ILE A 242 16.22 6.68 -29.26
N ASN A 243 16.00 5.53 -28.62
CA ASN A 243 14.68 4.90 -28.51
C ASN A 243 14.00 5.29 -27.21
#